data_AF-W4RKT2-F1
#
_entry.id   AF-W4RKT2-F1
#
_cell.length_a   1.000
_cell.length_b   1.000
_cell.length_c   1.000
_cell.angle_alpha   90.00
_cell.angle_beta   90.00
_cell.angle_gamma   90.00
#
_symmetry.space_group_name_H-M   'P 1'
#
loop_
_entity.id
_entity.type
_entity.pdbx_description
1 polymer ?
#
loop_
_entity_poly.entity_id
_entity_poly.type
_entity_poly.pdbx_seq_one_letter_code
_entity_poly.pdbx_strand_id
1 'polypeptide(L)' 'MYTELITPGTDEKYEAEIKDVGGRYKAKMSEAIASLAHAKELRDQLEAIYIEAMDFEKVDEITGQLQKEFESLSAN' A
#
# COMPACT_ATOMS: atom_id res chain seq x y z
N MET A 1 16.16 -23.60 21.49
CA MET A 1 14.88 -23.47 20.77
C MET A 1 14.91 -24.07 19.37
N TYR A 2 15.68 -23.59 18.38
CA TYR A 2 15.64 -24.19 17.02
C TYR A 2 16.08 -25.66 17.00
N THR A 3 17.26 -25.96 17.56
CA THR A 3 17.80 -27.31 17.71
C THR A 3 17.02 -28.20 18.70
N GLU A 4 16.19 -27.61 19.55
CA GLU A 4 15.31 -28.33 20.48
C GLU A 4 13.96 -28.68 19.84
N LEU A 5 13.56 -27.96 18.80
CA LEU A 5 12.26 -28.10 18.13
C LEU A 5 12.38 -28.78 16.76
N ILE A 6 13.56 -28.76 16.14
CA ILE A 6 13.80 -29.33 14.82
C ILE A 6 14.80 -30.47 14.93
N THR A 7 14.42 -31.64 14.41
CA THR A 7 15.31 -32.80 14.36
C THR A 7 16.52 -32.49 13.46
N PRO A 8 17.77 -32.73 13.91
CA PRO A 8 18.95 -32.53 13.07
C PRO A 8 18.85 -33.29 11.74
N GLY A 9 19.26 -32.68 10.63
CA GLY A 9 19.13 -33.28 9.29
C GLY A 9 17.80 -32.99 8.58
N THR A 10 16.84 -32.31 9.23
CA THR A 10 15.53 -32.01 8.63
C THR A 10 15.64 -31.06 7.45
N ASP A 11 16.44 -30.00 7.57
CA ASP A 11 16.58 -29.00 6.51
C ASP A 11 17.31 -29.60 5.30
N GLU A 12 18.35 -30.42 5.53
CA GLU A 12 19.07 -31.13 4.48
C GLU A 12 18.16 -32.15 3.77
N LYS A 13 17.28 -32.82 4.53
CA LYS A 13 16.31 -33.75 3.96
C LYS A 13 15.29 -33.07 3.03
N TYR A 14 14.90 -31.84 3.33
CA TYR A 14 13.88 -31.09 2.57
C TYR A 14 14.46 -29.89 1.81
N GLU A 15 15.77 -29.87 1.57
CA GLU A 15 16.48 -28.74 0.97
C GLU A 15 15.86 -28.35 -0.38
N ALA A 16 15.52 -29.35 -1.20
CA ALA A 16 14.95 -29.15 -2.51
C ALA A 16 13.57 -28.48 -2.45
N GLU A 17 12.69 -28.94 -1.57
CA GLU A 17 11.35 -28.40 -1.37
C GLU A 17 11.38 -27.00 -0.77
N ILE A 18 12.25 -26.78 0.23
CA ILE A 18 12.47 -25.46 0.83
C ILE A 18 12.95 -24.47 -0.24
N LYS A 19 13.87 -24.90 -1.10
CA LYS A 19 14.39 -24.07 -2.19
C LYS A 19 13.32 -23.78 -3.25
N ASP A 20 12.51 -24.77 -3.65
CA ASP A 20 11.40 -24.57 -4.59
C ASP A 20 10.38 -23.57 -4.06
N VAL A 21 9.87 -23.82 -2.85
CA VAL A 21 8.84 -22.99 -2.22
C VAL A 21 9.39 -21.58 -1.97
N GLY A 22 10.61 -21.47 -1.48
CA GLY A 22 11.29 -20.19 -1.29
C GLY A 22 11.48 -19.41 -2.60
N GLY A 23 11.81 -20.11 -3.70
CA GLY A 23 11.92 -19.51 -5.02
C GLY A 23 10.58 -18.98 -5.54
N ARG A 24 9.53 -19.80 -5.47
CA ARG A 24 8.17 -19.44 -5.88
C ARG A 24 7.61 -18.27 -5.06
N TYR A 25 7.84 -18.27 -3.75
CA TYR A 25 7.47 -17.17 -2.87
C TYR A 25 8.14 -15.87 -3.31
N LYS A 26 9.48 -15.89 -3.50
CA LYS A 26 10.22 -14.71 -3.95
C LYS A 26 9.72 -14.18 -5.29
N ALA A 27 9.48 -15.06 -6.26
CA ALA A 27 8.95 -14.67 -7.56
C ALA A 27 7.59 -13.98 -7.44
N LYS A 28 6.68 -14.52 -6.63
CA LYS A 28 5.36 -13.92 -6.39
C LYS A 28 5.43 -12.59 -5.64
N MET A 29 6.34 -12.45 -4.68
CA MET A 29 6.58 -11.16 -4.03
C MET A 29 7.10 -10.11 -5.00
N SER A 30 8.05 -10.47 -5.88
CA SER A 30 8.55 -9.56 -6.91
C SER A 30 7.45 -9.11 -7.88
N GLU A 31 6.59 -10.03 -8.33
CA GLU A 31 5.43 -9.74 -9.19
C GLU A 31 4.44 -8.78 -8.49
N ALA A 32 4.13 -9.03 -7.22
CA ALA A 32 3.24 -8.19 -6.44
C ALA A 32 3.80 -6.77 -6.23
N ILE A 33 5.09 -6.67 -5.88
CA ILE A 33 5.77 -5.38 -5.70
C ILE A 33 5.76 -4.58 -7.02
N ALA A 34 6.05 -5.24 -8.15
CA ALA A 34 6.02 -4.60 -9.46
C ALA A 34 4.60 -4.07 -9.80
N SER A 35 3.57 -4.87 -9.51
CA SER A 35 2.17 -4.48 -9.73
C SER A 35 1.77 -3.27 -8.89
N LEU A 36 2.18 -3.24 -7.61
CA LEU A 36 1.93 -2.10 -6.72
C LEU A 36 2.69 -0.84 -7.15
N ALA A 37 3.92 -0.99 -7.62
CA ALA A 37 4.70 0.13 -8.16
C ALA A 37 4.03 0.75 -9.39
N HIS A 38 3.55 -0.09 -10.32
CA HIS A 38 2.83 0.39 -11.50
C HIS A 38 1.49 1.05 -11.15
N ALA A 39 0.73 0.48 -10.20
CA ALA A 39 -0.50 1.10 -9.72
C ALA A 39 -0.24 2.48 -9.07
N LYS A 40 0.87 2.61 -8.33
CA LYS A 40 1.30 3.91 -7.78
C LYS A 40 1.63 4.90 -8.90
N GLU A 41 2.39 4.49 -9.91
CA GLU A 41 2.74 5.35 -11.04
C GLU A 41 1.51 5.90 -11.75
N LEU A 42 0.54 5.03 -12.08
CA LEU A 42 -0.72 5.45 -12.70
C LEU A 42 -1.53 6.41 -11.82
N ARG A 43 -1.57 6.16 -10.51
CA ARG A 43 -2.24 7.06 -9.57
C ARG A 43 -1.56 8.42 -9.51
N ASP A 44 -0.24 8.45 -9.42
CA ASP A 44 0.53 9.68 -9.34
C ASP A 44 0.38 10.50 -10.65
N GLN A 45 0.27 9.85 -11.82
CA GLN A 45 -0.05 10.51 -13.10
C GLN A 45 -1.46 11.12 -13.10
N LEU A 46 -2.47 10.40 -12.60
CA LEU A 46 -3.84 10.92 -12.46
C LEU A 46 -3.90 12.10 -11.48
N GLU A 47 -3.20 12.00 -10.36
CA GLU A 47 -3.11 13.05 -9.35
C GLU A 47 -2.51 14.34 -9.94
N ALA A 48 -1.48 14.23 -10.77
CA ALA A 48 -0.90 15.39 -11.46
C ALA A 48 -1.93 16.12 -12.33
N ILE A 49 -2.75 15.38 -13.09
CA ILE A 49 -3.82 15.95 -13.93
C ILE A 49 -4.87 16.65 -13.04
N TYR A 50 -5.27 16.03 -11.94
CA TYR A 50 -6.27 16.63 -11.04
C TYR A 50 -5.75 17.87 -10.34
N ILE A 51 -4.50 17.87 -9.89
CA ILE A 51 -3.86 19.05 -9.27
C ILE A 51 -3.83 20.21 -10.27
N GLU A 52 -3.44 19.96 -11.52
CA GLU A 52 -3.39 21.00 -12.56
C GLU A 52 -4.79 21.53 -12.91
N ALA A 53 -5.79 20.67 -12.96
CA ALA A 53 -7.16 21.03 -13.33
C ALA A 53 -8.00 21.60 -12.16
N MET A 54 -7.52 21.52 -10.92
CA MET A 54 -8.30 21.87 -9.74
C MET A 54 -8.14 23.35 -9.36
N ASP A 55 -9.27 24.02 -9.16
CA ASP A 55 -9.33 25.33 -8.52
C ASP A 55 -9.37 25.16 -7.00
N PHE A 56 -8.19 25.20 -6.38
CA PHE A 56 -8.06 25.05 -4.92
C PHE A 56 -8.67 26.22 -4.15
N GLU A 57 -8.69 27.43 -4.71
CA GLU A 57 -9.33 28.59 -4.06
C GLU A 57 -10.83 28.34 -3.91
N LYS A 58 -11.46 27.74 -4.93
CA LYS A 58 -12.88 27.39 -4.86
C LYS A 58 -13.16 26.30 -3.84
N VAL A 59 -12.28 25.30 -3.73
CA VAL A 59 -12.39 24.24 -2.71
C VAL A 59 -12.26 24.82 -1.30
N ASP A 60 -11.30 25.72 -1.09
CA ASP A 60 -11.09 26.39 0.19
C ASP A 60 -12.28 27.28 0.57
N GLU A 61 -12.87 27.98 -0.41
CA GLU A 61 -14.09 28.77 -0.20
C GLU A 61 -15.25 27.91 0.30
N ILE A 62 -15.53 26.79 -0.39
CA ILE A 62 -16.61 25.87 -0.02
C ILE A 62 -16.35 25.26 1.36
N THR A 63 -15.10 24.86 1.63
CA THR A 63 -14.69 24.31 2.93
C THR A 63 -14.93 25.31 4.06
N GLY A 64 -14.56 26.57 3.86
CA GLY A 64 -14.80 27.64 4.82
C GLY A 64 -16.29 27.95 5.04
N GLN A 65 -17.12 27.85 4.00
CA GLN A 65 -18.57 28.00 4.12
C GLN A 65 -19.17 26.87 4.98
N LEU A 66 -18.82 25.62 4.70
CA LEU A 66 -19.28 24.46 5.46
C LEU A 66 -18.86 24.55 6.93
N GLN A 67 -17.64 25.00 7.21
CA GLN A 67 -17.16 25.15 8.57
C GLN A 67 -17.97 26.20 9.35
N LYS A 68 -18.24 27.36 8.75
CA LYS A 68 -19.10 28.39 9.36
C LYS A 68 -20.52 27.86 9.62
N GLU A 69 -21.05 27.07 8.70
CA GLU A 69 -22.37 26.45 8.85
C GLU A 69 -22.37 25.48 10.04
N PHE A 70 -21.37 24.60 10.16
CA PHE A 70 -21.25 23.72 11.32
C PHE A 70 -21.11 24.46 12.65
N GLU A 71 -20.29 25.51 12.69
CA GLU A 71 -20.15 26.34 13.88
C GLU A 71 -21.50 26.94 14.29
N SER A 72 -22.26 27.45 13.32
CA SER A 72 -23.60 28.01 13.56
C SER A 72 -24.64 26.98 14.04
N LEU A 73 -24.57 25.74 13.54
CA LEU A 73 -25.43 24.64 14.02
C LEU A 73 -25.02 24.18 15.42
N SER A 74 -23.73 24.19 15.76
CA SER A 74 -23.23 23.77 17.07
C SER A 74 -23.49 24.79 18.19
N ALA A 75 -23.76 26.03 17.82
CA ALA A 75 -24.04 27.14 18.75
C ALA A 75 -25.53 27.29 19.13
N ASN A 76 -26.42 26.49 18.53
CA ASN A 76 -27.85 26.40 18.87
C ASN A 76 -28.15 25.12 19.67
#